data_AF-A0A7J7UYY7-F1
#
_entry.id   AF-A0A7J7UYY7-F1
#
_cell.length_a   1.000
_cell.length_b   1.000
_cell.length_c   1.000
_cell.angle_alpha   90.00
_cell.angle_beta   90.00
_cell.angle_gamma   90.00
#
_symmetry.space_group_name_H-M   'P 1'
#
loop_
_entity.id
_entity.type
_entity.pdbx_description
1 polymer ?
#
loop_
_entity_poly.entity_id
_entity_poly.type
_entity_poly.pdbx_seq_one_letter_code
_entity_poly.pdbx_strand_id
1 'polypeptide(L)'
;MEGQELLAHLRSIKRYFLMDQGDFFVHFMDLTEEELKKPVDDIAPPRLEALLELALRMSTANTDPFKDDLKIELMPHDLITQLLRVLAIETKQEKAMVHADPTELALSGLEAFSFDYVVKWPLSLIINRKALTRYQMLFRHLFYCKHVERRLCGVWLSNKAAKQHSPHSAQGFAGAFTLRQRMLNFVQNIQCYMMFEVLEPTWHVLEKNLKSASNIDDVLGHHTSFLDTCLKDCMLTNPELLKVFSKLMSVCVMFTNCMQRFTQSMKLDSELSRLALEHGTMLGPPTEVERAEERVRKERARKHLAEHVDTPQLASSFEATISKFDKNFSAHLLDLLARLSIYSTSDCEHGMASVISRLDFNGFYAERLERLSAERSQKAAPQLPAPRGIPAPAPRVAVTAQ
;
A
#
# COMPACT_ATOMS: atom_id res chain seq x y z
N MET A 1 -31.32 18.06 21.65
CA MET A 1 -31.62 16.70 21.17
C MET A 1 -30.98 16.47 19.81
N GLU A 2 -31.33 17.23 18.78
CA GLU A 2 -30.79 17.07 17.40
C GLU A 2 -29.26 17.24 17.30
N GLY A 3 -28.66 18.21 17.99
CA GLY A 3 -27.19 18.36 17.98
C GLY A 3 -26.43 17.22 18.68
N GLN A 4 -27.05 16.57 19.67
CA GLN A 4 -26.46 15.38 20.32
C GLN A 4 -26.56 14.14 19.42
N GLU A 5 -27.64 14.04 18.65
CA GLU A 5 -27.85 12.98 17.65
C GLU A 5 -26.86 13.11 16.48
N LEU A 6 -26.64 14.32 15.95
CA LEU A 6 -25.62 14.58 14.93
C LEU A 6 -24.22 14.14 15.39
N LEU A 7 -23.81 14.54 16.59
CA LEU A 7 -22.52 14.14 17.15
C LEU A 7 -22.41 12.62 17.31
N ALA A 8 -23.51 11.93 17.61
CA ALA A 8 -23.53 10.48 17.72
C ALA A 8 -23.34 9.80 16.34
N HIS A 9 -24.02 10.27 15.30
CA HIS A 9 -23.78 9.81 13.91
C HIS A 9 -22.36 10.10 13.43
N LEU A 10 -21.83 11.31 13.69
CA LEU A 10 -20.45 11.65 13.35
C LEU A 10 -19.45 10.71 14.05
N ARG A 11 -19.70 10.35 15.32
CA ARG A 11 -18.86 9.36 16.03
C ARG A 11 -18.93 7.98 15.37
N SER A 12 -20.10 7.51 14.93
CA SER A 12 -20.22 6.27 14.15
C SER A 12 -19.45 6.36 12.84
N ILE A 13 -19.50 7.50 12.14
CA ILE A 13 -18.68 7.72 10.94
C ILE A 13 -17.18 7.65 11.28
N LYS A 14 -16.72 8.26 12.38
CA LYS A 14 -15.31 8.13 12.82
C LYS A 14 -14.93 6.66 13.06
N ARG A 15 -15.77 5.89 13.75
CA ARG A 15 -15.52 4.46 14.05
C ARG A 15 -15.20 3.64 12.80
N TYR A 16 -15.96 3.85 11.73
CA TYR A 16 -15.86 3.04 10.51
C TYR A 16 -15.01 3.70 9.42
N PHE A 17 -15.24 4.96 9.05
CA PHE A 17 -14.51 5.61 7.95
C PHE A 17 -13.09 6.03 8.33
N LEU A 18 -12.86 6.40 9.59
CA LEU A 18 -11.54 6.82 10.07
C LEU A 18 -10.81 5.70 10.84
N MET A 19 -11.38 4.50 10.83
CA MET A 19 -10.79 3.28 11.38
C MET A 19 -10.48 3.31 12.88
N ASP A 20 -11.24 4.08 13.67
CA ASP A 20 -11.05 4.21 15.12
C ASP A 20 -11.35 2.90 15.88
N GLN A 21 -12.29 2.07 15.40
CA GLN A 21 -12.56 0.76 15.98
C GLN A 21 -11.69 -0.34 15.35
N GLY A 22 -10.47 -0.48 15.88
CA GLY A 22 -9.47 -1.39 15.32
C GLY A 22 -9.85 -2.88 15.39
N ASP A 23 -10.57 -3.32 16.42
CA ASP A 23 -11.01 -4.72 16.58
C ASP A 23 -11.97 -5.16 15.46
N PHE A 24 -12.89 -4.27 15.06
CA PHE A 24 -13.77 -4.48 13.90
C PHE A 24 -12.96 -4.74 12.63
N PHE A 25 -11.94 -3.91 12.34
CA PHE A 25 -11.11 -4.06 11.14
C PHE A 25 -10.24 -5.31 11.15
N VAL A 26 -9.82 -5.77 12.33
CA VAL A 26 -9.12 -7.04 12.46
C VAL A 26 -10.00 -8.17 11.92
N HIS A 27 -11.21 -8.32 12.46
CA HIS A 27 -12.16 -9.35 12.04
C HIS A 27 -12.63 -9.18 10.61
N PHE A 28 -13.00 -7.96 10.21
CA PHE A 28 -13.54 -7.68 8.89
C PHE A 28 -12.55 -8.08 7.79
N MET A 29 -11.30 -7.61 7.87
CA MET A 29 -10.33 -7.90 6.81
C MET A 29 -9.90 -9.37 6.77
N ASP A 30 -9.94 -10.11 7.90
CA ASP A 30 -9.71 -11.56 7.89
C ASP A 30 -10.86 -12.30 7.20
N LEU A 31 -12.10 -11.92 7.48
CA LEU A 31 -13.30 -12.53 6.90
C LEU A 31 -13.43 -12.24 5.40
N THR A 32 -13.03 -11.04 4.96
CA THR A 32 -13.19 -10.61 3.57
C THR A 32 -11.95 -10.79 2.70
N GLU A 33 -10.83 -11.29 3.24
CA GLU A 33 -9.54 -11.35 2.53
C GLU A 33 -9.66 -12.06 1.17
N GLU A 34 -10.27 -13.25 1.14
CA GLU A 34 -10.40 -14.05 -0.07
C GLU A 34 -11.40 -13.48 -1.08
N GLU A 35 -12.40 -12.72 -0.60
CA GLU A 35 -13.37 -12.08 -1.48
C GLU A 35 -12.78 -10.82 -2.12
N LEU A 36 -12.07 -9.99 -1.35
CA LEU A 36 -11.47 -8.74 -1.82
C LEU A 36 -10.24 -8.94 -2.72
N LYS A 37 -9.64 -10.13 -2.73
CA LYS A 37 -8.56 -10.49 -3.67
C LYS A 37 -9.05 -10.68 -5.11
N LYS A 38 -10.34 -10.97 -5.31
CA LYS A 38 -10.91 -11.22 -6.62
C LYS A 38 -10.99 -9.94 -7.46
N PRO A 39 -11.06 -10.05 -8.80
CA PRO A 39 -11.52 -8.94 -9.64
C PRO A 39 -12.88 -8.43 -9.15
N VAL A 40 -13.10 -7.12 -9.23
CA VAL A 40 -14.33 -6.48 -8.74
C VAL A 40 -15.60 -7.08 -9.35
N ASP A 41 -15.54 -7.49 -10.62
CA ASP A 41 -16.66 -8.07 -11.35
C ASP A 41 -17.06 -9.48 -10.85
N ASP A 42 -16.12 -10.18 -10.20
CA ASP A 42 -16.32 -11.54 -9.67
C ASP A 42 -16.83 -11.55 -8.22
N ILE A 43 -16.98 -10.37 -7.61
CA ILE A 43 -17.39 -10.23 -6.21
C ILE A 43 -18.90 -10.17 -6.12
N ALA A 44 -19.48 -11.00 -5.25
CA ALA A 44 -20.90 -10.96 -4.96
C ALA A 44 -21.20 -9.95 -3.83
N PRO A 45 -21.89 -8.80 -4.09
CA PRO A 45 -22.15 -7.81 -3.06
C PRO A 45 -22.92 -8.36 -1.83
N PRO A 46 -23.94 -9.23 -1.98
CA PRO A 46 -24.63 -9.82 -0.82
C PRO A 46 -23.71 -10.63 0.10
N ARG A 47 -22.67 -11.25 -0.46
CA ARG A 47 -21.69 -12.00 0.33
C ARG A 47 -20.84 -11.06 1.17
N LEU A 48 -20.37 -9.95 0.59
CA LEU A 48 -19.62 -8.94 1.33
C LEU A 48 -20.47 -8.32 2.45
N GLU A 49 -21.74 -8.02 2.19
CA GLU A 49 -22.65 -7.49 3.21
C GLU A 49 -22.84 -8.48 4.38
N ALA A 50 -23.03 -9.77 4.08
CA ALA A 50 -23.12 -10.80 5.12
C ALA A 50 -21.83 -10.92 5.96
N LEU A 51 -20.66 -10.78 5.33
CA LEU A 51 -19.37 -10.78 6.05
C LEU A 51 -19.19 -9.52 6.91
N LEU A 52 -19.68 -8.36 6.44
CA LEU A 52 -19.72 -7.13 7.22
C LEU A 52 -20.58 -7.28 8.48
N GLU A 53 -21.80 -7.78 8.33
CA GLU A 53 -22.69 -8.02 9.47
C GLU A 53 -22.07 -8.96 10.49
N LEU A 54 -21.41 -10.04 10.03
CA LEU A 54 -20.70 -10.96 10.90
C LEU A 54 -19.56 -10.25 11.66
N ALA A 55 -18.73 -9.48 10.96
CA ALA A 55 -17.63 -8.74 11.57
C ALA A 55 -18.12 -7.72 12.61
N LEU A 56 -19.21 -7.00 12.32
CA LEU A 56 -19.83 -6.05 13.25
C LEU A 56 -20.32 -6.75 14.53
N ARG A 57 -20.94 -7.93 14.41
CA ARG A 57 -21.43 -8.71 15.57
C ARG A 57 -20.30 -9.27 16.44
N MET A 58 -19.17 -9.60 15.84
CA MET A 58 -17.99 -10.11 16.56
C MET A 58 -17.19 -9.02 17.28
N SER A 59 -17.35 -7.77 16.87
CA SER A 59 -16.63 -6.62 17.40
C SER A 59 -17.39 -5.95 18.57
N THR A 60 -16.64 -5.20 19.38
CA THR A 60 -17.19 -4.25 20.35
C THR A 60 -18.02 -3.13 19.70
N ALA A 61 -17.86 -2.91 18.39
CA ALA A 61 -18.69 -2.04 17.55
C ALA A 61 -20.17 -2.48 17.51
N ASN A 62 -20.51 -3.70 17.93
CA ASN A 62 -21.90 -4.16 18.07
C ASN A 62 -22.74 -3.28 19.03
N THR A 63 -22.09 -2.52 19.92
CA THR A 63 -22.74 -1.59 20.83
C THR A 63 -23.15 -0.26 20.18
N ASP A 64 -22.73 0.01 18.94
CA ASP A 64 -23.11 1.20 18.20
C ASP A 64 -24.59 1.15 17.78
N PRO A 65 -25.43 2.12 18.21
CA PRO A 65 -26.83 2.20 17.79
C PRO A 65 -27.02 2.39 16.28
N PHE A 66 -26.03 2.96 15.59
CA PHE A 66 -26.11 3.32 14.16
C PHE A 66 -25.28 2.38 13.27
N LYS A 67 -24.91 1.20 13.75
CA LYS A 67 -24.13 0.22 12.97
C LYS A 67 -24.85 -0.26 11.71
N ASP A 68 -26.18 -0.30 11.72
CA ASP A 68 -27.00 -0.80 10.60
C ASP A 68 -27.04 0.19 9.41
N ASP A 69 -26.66 1.45 9.64
CA ASP A 69 -26.53 2.48 8.61
C ASP A 69 -25.26 2.31 7.77
N LEU A 70 -24.30 1.50 8.22
CA LEU A 70 -23.10 1.16 7.46
C LEU A 70 -23.45 0.19 6.32
N LYS A 71 -22.98 0.51 5.12
CA LYS A 71 -23.19 -0.28 3.90
C LYS A 71 -21.90 -0.47 3.13
N ILE A 72 -21.83 -1.50 2.30
CA ILE A 72 -20.71 -1.69 1.38
C ILE A 72 -21.02 -1.04 0.02
N GLU A 73 -20.04 -0.32 -0.51
CA GLU A 73 -20.05 0.24 -1.86
C GLU A 73 -18.80 -0.22 -2.60
N LEU A 74 -18.97 -0.79 -3.80
CA LEU A 74 -17.86 -1.08 -4.70
C LEU A 74 -17.73 0.08 -5.69
N MET A 75 -16.65 0.84 -5.55
CA MET A 75 -16.38 2.02 -6.36
C MET A 75 -15.98 1.61 -7.79
N PRO A 76 -16.48 2.29 -8.83
CA PRO A 76 -16.18 1.94 -10.22
C PRO A 76 -14.75 2.32 -10.65
N HIS A 77 -14.01 3.05 -9.81
CA HIS A 77 -12.69 3.59 -10.13
C HIS A 77 -11.77 3.51 -8.90
N ASP A 78 -10.45 3.46 -9.14
CA ASP A 78 -9.45 3.55 -8.07
C ASP A 78 -9.45 4.92 -7.35
N LEU A 79 -8.69 5.02 -6.25
CA LEU A 79 -8.62 6.24 -5.43
C LEU A 79 -8.00 7.42 -6.18
N ILE A 80 -7.02 7.18 -7.07
CA ILE A 80 -6.37 8.25 -7.84
C ILE A 80 -7.35 8.85 -8.84
N THR A 81 -8.10 8.00 -9.55
CA THR A 81 -9.13 8.39 -10.50
C THR A 81 -10.29 9.10 -9.80
N GLN A 82 -10.69 8.60 -8.62
CA GLN A 82 -11.67 9.29 -7.77
C GLN A 82 -11.19 10.70 -7.41
N LEU A 83 -9.95 10.86 -6.94
CA LEU A 83 -9.36 12.16 -6.62
C LEU A 83 -9.36 13.10 -7.84
N LEU A 84 -8.85 12.63 -8.98
CA LEU A 84 -8.78 13.45 -10.18
C LEU A 84 -10.18 13.89 -10.67
N ARG A 85 -11.18 13.01 -10.58
CA ARG A 85 -12.58 13.37 -10.88
C ARG A 85 -13.09 14.45 -9.93
N VAL A 86 -12.85 14.32 -8.63
CA VAL A 86 -13.24 15.33 -7.64
C VAL A 86 -12.57 16.68 -7.89
N LEU A 87 -11.28 16.69 -8.26
CA LEU A 87 -10.55 17.92 -8.61
C LEU A 87 -10.96 18.50 -9.97
N ALA A 88 -11.47 17.68 -10.89
CA ALA A 88 -11.91 18.12 -12.21
C ALA A 88 -13.27 18.82 -12.15
N ILE A 89 -14.10 18.53 -11.14
CA ILE A 89 -15.34 19.27 -10.84
C ILE A 89 -14.95 20.74 -10.65
N GLU A 90 -15.59 21.65 -11.37
CA GLU A 90 -15.30 23.11 -11.46
C GLU A 90 -14.23 23.54 -12.49
N THR A 91 -13.59 22.62 -13.22
CA THR A 91 -12.63 22.97 -14.28
C THR A 91 -13.18 22.71 -15.68
N LYS A 92 -12.70 23.45 -16.69
CA LYS A 92 -13.03 23.18 -18.11
C LYS A 92 -12.66 21.75 -18.58
N GLN A 93 -11.91 21.00 -17.78
CA GLN A 93 -11.46 19.63 -18.03
C GLN A 93 -12.47 18.56 -17.55
N GLU A 94 -13.54 18.95 -16.85
CA GLU A 94 -14.62 18.06 -16.38
C GLU A 94 -15.16 17.16 -17.51
N LYS A 95 -15.42 17.73 -18.70
CA LYS A 95 -15.93 16.98 -19.85
C LYS A 95 -14.96 15.93 -20.39
N ALA A 96 -13.64 16.13 -20.29
CA ALA A 96 -12.65 15.17 -20.78
C ALA A 96 -12.44 13.99 -19.81
N MET A 97 -12.64 14.22 -18.50
CA MET A 97 -12.47 13.19 -17.47
C MET A 97 -13.75 12.42 -17.14
N VAL A 98 -14.92 13.04 -17.29
CA VAL A 98 -16.22 12.34 -17.16
C VAL A 98 -16.40 11.31 -18.28
N HIS A 99 -15.89 11.61 -19.48
CA HIS A 99 -15.88 10.70 -20.64
C HIS A 99 -14.60 9.86 -20.77
N ALA A 100 -13.64 9.98 -19.85
CA ALA A 100 -12.59 8.98 -19.76
C ALA A 100 -13.28 7.67 -19.38
N ASP A 101 -13.19 6.67 -20.27
CA ASP A 101 -13.71 5.34 -20.03
C ASP A 101 -13.31 4.89 -18.62
N PRO A 102 -14.21 4.23 -17.86
CA PRO A 102 -13.82 3.58 -16.62
C PRO A 102 -12.56 2.81 -16.95
N THR A 103 -11.46 3.14 -16.26
CA THR A 103 -10.16 2.63 -16.64
C THR A 103 -10.31 1.13 -16.88
N GLU A 104 -9.95 0.63 -18.06
CA GLU A 104 -9.95 -0.80 -18.42
C GLU A 104 -8.97 -1.62 -17.53
N LEU A 105 -8.65 -1.10 -16.35
CA LEU A 105 -7.98 -1.77 -15.26
C LEU A 105 -9.01 -2.67 -14.59
N ALA A 106 -8.78 -3.97 -14.69
CA ALA A 106 -9.41 -4.95 -13.81
C ALA A 106 -9.03 -4.62 -12.36
N LEU A 107 -9.86 -3.81 -11.69
CA LEU A 107 -9.68 -3.45 -10.30
C LEU A 107 -9.89 -4.68 -9.43
N SER A 108 -9.04 -4.85 -8.44
CA SER A 108 -9.31 -5.82 -7.38
C SER A 108 -10.43 -5.30 -6.47
N GLY A 109 -11.13 -6.22 -5.79
CA GLY A 109 -12.09 -5.87 -4.75
C GLY A 109 -11.50 -4.94 -3.70
N LEU A 110 -10.25 -5.17 -3.30
CA LEU A 110 -9.52 -4.34 -2.34
C LEU A 110 -9.41 -2.89 -2.80
N GLU A 111 -9.12 -2.66 -4.08
CA GLU A 111 -8.99 -1.31 -4.64
C GLU A 111 -10.35 -0.65 -4.80
N ALA A 112 -11.39 -1.41 -5.18
CA ALA A 112 -12.75 -0.90 -5.38
C ALA A 112 -13.52 -0.68 -4.05
N PHE A 113 -13.16 -1.38 -2.99
CA PHE A 113 -13.93 -1.41 -1.75
C PHE A 113 -14.03 -0.05 -1.05
N SER A 114 -15.25 0.32 -0.64
CA SER A 114 -15.53 1.47 0.22
C SER A 114 -16.73 1.18 1.12
N PHE A 115 -16.89 2.00 2.15
CA PHE A 115 -18.12 2.05 2.94
C PHE A 115 -19.02 3.17 2.43
N ASP A 116 -20.32 2.98 2.56
CA ASP A 116 -21.34 4.02 2.48
C ASP A 116 -22.08 4.12 3.82
N TYR A 117 -22.77 5.23 4.04
CA TYR A 117 -23.45 5.50 5.31
C TYR A 117 -24.82 6.13 5.06
N VAL A 118 -25.87 5.42 5.47
CA VAL A 118 -27.25 5.85 5.28
C VAL A 118 -27.59 6.94 6.27
N VAL A 119 -27.84 8.15 5.76
CA VAL A 119 -28.25 9.30 6.59
C VAL A 119 -29.63 9.76 6.18
N LYS A 120 -30.56 9.78 7.14
CA LYS A 120 -31.92 10.27 6.92
C LYS A 120 -31.98 11.78 7.07
N TRP A 121 -32.99 12.39 6.45
CA TRP A 121 -33.35 13.77 6.74
C TRP A 121 -33.71 13.91 8.23
N PRO A 122 -33.28 14.98 8.93
CA PRO A 122 -32.62 16.19 8.41
C PRO A 122 -31.09 16.14 8.38
N LEU A 123 -30.45 15.14 8.99
CA LEU A 123 -28.99 15.07 9.13
C LEU A 123 -28.26 14.99 7.78
N SER A 124 -28.94 14.53 6.73
CA SER A 124 -28.44 14.50 5.35
C SER A 124 -28.09 15.87 4.78
N LEU A 125 -28.56 16.97 5.39
CA LEU A 125 -28.17 18.33 5.03
C LEU A 125 -26.71 18.63 5.40
N ILE A 126 -26.23 18.04 6.50
CA ILE A 126 -24.87 18.20 7.01
C ILE A 126 -23.99 17.07 6.49
N ILE A 127 -24.38 15.82 6.73
CA ILE A 127 -23.70 14.63 6.22
C ILE A 127 -24.24 14.31 4.83
N ASN A 128 -23.92 15.19 3.88
CA ASN A 128 -24.34 15.08 2.49
C ASN A 128 -23.41 14.18 1.67
N ARG A 129 -23.77 13.88 0.40
CA ARG A 129 -22.95 13.05 -0.48
C ARG A 129 -21.54 13.61 -0.70
N LYS A 130 -21.39 14.94 -0.75
CA LYS A 130 -20.06 15.58 -0.88
C LYS A 130 -19.17 15.29 0.33
N ALA A 131 -19.72 15.31 1.54
CA ALA A 131 -19.00 14.94 2.75
C ALA A 131 -18.67 13.44 2.78
N LEU A 132 -19.65 12.57 2.44
CA LEU A 132 -19.43 11.12 2.39
C LEU A 132 -18.35 10.73 1.38
N THR A 133 -18.33 11.33 0.19
CA THR A 133 -17.25 11.07 -0.79
C THR A 133 -15.86 11.40 -0.23
N ARG A 134 -15.72 12.46 0.57
CA ARG A 134 -14.45 12.79 1.24
C ARG A 134 -14.08 11.77 2.32
N TYR A 135 -15.04 11.35 3.15
CA TYR A 135 -14.84 10.27 4.11
C TYR A 135 -14.45 8.95 3.42
N GLN A 136 -15.08 8.61 2.29
CA GLN A 136 -14.74 7.44 1.50
C GLN A 136 -13.30 7.49 0.98
N MET A 137 -12.83 8.64 0.50
CA MET A 137 -11.44 8.80 0.06
C MET A 137 -10.44 8.59 1.20
N LEU A 138 -10.71 9.19 2.38
CA LEU A 138 -9.92 8.96 3.59
C LEU A 138 -9.92 7.47 3.96
N PHE A 139 -11.10 6.86 4.03
CA PHE A 139 -11.27 5.45 4.35
C PHE A 139 -10.47 4.54 3.41
N ARG A 140 -10.63 4.70 2.10
CA ARG A 140 -9.95 3.88 1.08
C ARG A 140 -8.42 3.98 1.22
N HIS A 141 -7.92 5.18 1.50
CA HIS A 141 -6.49 5.40 1.71
C HIS A 141 -5.97 4.68 2.96
N LEU A 142 -6.64 4.86 4.10
CA LEU A 142 -6.29 4.22 5.37
C LEU A 142 -6.40 2.69 5.29
N PHE A 143 -7.48 2.20 4.68
CA PHE A 143 -7.77 0.78 4.53
C PHE A 143 -6.70 0.07 3.70
N TYR A 144 -6.27 0.68 2.59
CA TYR A 144 -5.20 0.13 1.78
C TYR A 144 -3.86 0.13 2.54
N CYS A 145 -3.57 1.19 3.30
CA CYS A 145 -2.40 1.20 4.20
C CYS A 145 -2.45 0.05 5.19
N LYS A 146 -3.61 -0.18 5.82
CA LYS A 146 -3.79 -1.27 6.79
C LYS A 146 -3.62 -2.64 6.15
N HIS A 147 -4.13 -2.81 4.93
CA HIS A 147 -3.98 -4.04 4.17
C HIS A 147 -2.49 -4.36 3.93
N VAL A 148 -1.72 -3.41 3.41
CA VAL A 148 -0.31 -3.64 3.09
C VAL A 148 0.52 -3.91 4.35
N GLU A 149 0.22 -3.23 5.47
CA GLU A 149 0.84 -3.53 6.77
C GLU A 149 0.59 -4.98 7.18
N ARG A 150 -0.68 -5.43 7.17
CA ARG A 150 -1.05 -6.81 7.52
C ARG A 150 -0.31 -7.82 6.63
N ARG A 151 -0.20 -7.55 5.33
CA ARG A 151 0.54 -8.40 4.40
C ARG A 151 2.02 -8.50 4.72
N LEU A 152 2.68 -7.38 5.03
CA LEU A 152 4.08 -7.34 5.44
C LEU A 152 4.31 -8.07 6.77
N CYS A 153 3.36 -7.99 7.70
CA CYS A 153 3.35 -8.77 8.93
C CYS A 153 3.14 -10.27 8.65
N GLY A 154 2.26 -10.65 7.73
CA GLY A 154 2.04 -12.06 7.35
C GLY A 154 3.30 -12.74 6.79
N VAL A 155 4.14 -12.00 6.05
CA VAL A 155 5.45 -12.51 5.58
C VAL A 155 6.38 -12.86 6.74
N TRP A 156 6.25 -12.24 7.92
CA TRP A 156 7.08 -12.57 9.08
C TRP A 156 6.93 -14.04 9.52
N LEU A 157 5.70 -14.59 9.48
CA LEU A 157 5.47 -16.00 9.85
C LEU A 157 6.22 -16.93 8.89
N SER A 158 6.28 -16.57 7.61
CA SER A 158 7.03 -17.29 6.58
C SER A 158 8.54 -17.22 6.81
N ASN A 159 9.04 -16.04 7.19
CA ASN A 159 10.44 -15.83 7.54
C ASN A 159 10.88 -16.69 8.75
N LYS A 160 9.99 -16.90 9.73
CA LYS A 160 10.26 -17.75 10.90
C LYS A 160 10.45 -19.22 10.51
N ALA A 161 9.65 -19.73 9.56
CA ALA A 161 9.81 -21.09 9.04
C ALA A 161 11.12 -21.25 8.25
N ALA A 162 11.49 -20.27 7.43
CA ALA A 162 12.74 -20.30 6.66
C ALA A 162 14.00 -20.34 7.56
N LYS A 163 13.95 -19.70 8.75
CA LYS A 163 15.04 -19.74 9.74
C LYS A 163 15.28 -21.10 10.38
N GLN A 164 14.34 -22.05 10.23
CA GLN A 164 14.51 -23.43 10.72
C GLN A 164 15.34 -24.30 9.76
N HIS A 165 15.69 -23.77 8.57
CA HIS A 165 16.55 -24.44 7.61
C HIS A 165 18.04 -24.09 7.82
N SER A 166 18.92 -24.86 7.15
CA SER A 166 20.39 -24.76 7.29
C SER A 166 20.91 -23.30 7.22
N PRO A 167 21.91 -22.93 8.04
CA PRO A 167 22.44 -21.55 8.11
C PRO A 167 22.92 -20.98 6.76
N HIS A 168 23.33 -21.83 5.81
CA HIS A 168 23.70 -21.39 4.47
C HIS A 168 22.49 -20.87 3.65
N SER A 169 21.33 -21.50 3.81
CA SER A 169 20.07 -21.01 3.21
C SER A 169 19.57 -19.73 3.89
N ALA A 170 19.78 -19.59 5.20
CA ALA A 170 19.38 -18.41 5.98
C ALA A 170 20.11 -17.12 5.56
N GLN A 171 21.37 -17.21 5.10
CA GLN A 171 22.12 -16.04 4.61
C GLN A 171 21.48 -15.39 3.37
N GLY A 172 20.91 -16.20 2.45
CA GLY A 172 20.21 -15.68 1.27
C GLY A 172 18.94 -14.88 1.58
N PHE A 173 18.38 -14.99 2.80
CA PHE A 173 17.16 -14.28 3.22
C PHE A 173 17.41 -12.99 3.98
N ALA A 174 18.64 -12.71 4.39
CA ALA A 174 18.95 -11.53 5.18
C ALA A 174 18.53 -10.24 4.47
N GLY A 175 18.79 -10.14 3.15
CA GLY A 175 18.34 -9.02 2.33
C GLY A 175 16.81 -8.85 2.32
N ALA A 176 16.06 -9.95 2.22
CA ALA A 176 14.61 -9.93 2.22
C ALA A 176 14.04 -9.51 3.59
N PHE A 177 14.67 -9.93 4.70
CA PHE A 177 14.26 -9.55 6.05
C PHE A 177 14.47 -8.06 6.31
N THR A 178 15.63 -7.54 5.89
CA THR A 178 15.96 -6.12 5.98
C THR A 178 15.00 -5.28 5.14
N LEU A 179 14.74 -5.69 3.89
CA LEU A 179 13.80 -4.99 3.02
C LEU A 179 12.37 -4.98 3.59
N ARG A 180 11.88 -6.14 4.06
CA ARG A 180 10.56 -6.23 4.72
C ARG A 180 10.47 -5.28 5.92
N GLN A 181 11.52 -5.24 6.76
CA GLN A 181 11.51 -4.37 7.94
C GLN A 181 11.46 -2.88 7.56
N ARG A 182 12.19 -2.48 6.50
CA ARG A 182 12.13 -1.11 5.98
C ARG A 182 10.76 -0.75 5.42
N MET A 183 10.17 -1.64 4.62
CA MET A 183 8.81 -1.47 4.11
C MET A 183 7.78 -1.37 5.24
N LEU A 184 7.86 -2.26 6.23
CA LEU A 184 6.93 -2.26 7.36
C LEU A 184 7.06 -0.98 8.19
N ASN A 185 8.28 -0.58 8.52
CA ASN A 185 8.52 0.65 9.28
C ASN A 185 8.00 1.88 8.53
N PHE A 186 8.19 1.95 7.21
CA PHE A 186 7.60 3.02 6.39
C PHE A 186 6.07 3.06 6.51
N VAL A 187 5.38 1.93 6.24
CA VAL A 187 3.91 1.89 6.26
C VAL A 187 3.36 2.21 7.65
N GLN A 188 3.97 1.66 8.70
CA GLN A 188 3.55 1.93 10.09
C GLN A 188 3.73 3.39 10.48
N ASN A 189 4.84 4.02 10.10
CA ASN A 189 5.05 5.44 10.40
C ASN A 189 4.06 6.35 9.66
N ILE A 190 3.75 6.05 8.40
CA ILE A 190 2.71 6.77 7.64
C ILE A 190 1.34 6.62 8.30
N GLN A 191 0.98 5.40 8.70
CA GLN A 191 -0.28 5.15 9.41
C GLN A 191 -0.36 5.90 10.74
N CYS A 192 0.71 5.87 11.54
CA CYS A 192 0.78 6.60 12.80
C CYS A 192 0.63 8.11 12.59
N TYR A 193 1.23 8.65 11.53
CA TYR A 193 1.06 10.06 11.16
C TYR A 193 -0.39 10.40 10.84
N MET A 194 -1.00 9.66 9.92
CA MET A 194 -2.39 9.92 9.54
C MET A 194 -3.33 9.78 10.74
N MET A 195 -3.16 8.76 11.58
CA MET A 195 -4.04 8.54 12.73
C MET A 195 -3.83 9.56 13.86
N PHE A 196 -2.59 9.74 14.33
CA PHE A 196 -2.32 10.45 15.59
C PHE A 196 -1.89 11.91 15.42
N GLU A 197 -1.39 12.30 14.26
CA GLU A 197 -0.98 13.70 14.01
C GLU A 197 -1.98 14.46 13.14
N VAL A 198 -2.76 13.76 12.32
CA VAL A 198 -3.79 14.36 11.47
C VAL A 198 -5.18 14.10 12.03
N LEU A 199 -5.68 12.86 11.96
CA LEU A 199 -7.08 12.56 12.22
C LEU A 199 -7.52 12.85 13.66
N GLU A 200 -6.79 12.34 14.67
CA GLU A 200 -7.19 12.51 16.08
C GLU A 200 -7.15 13.98 16.54
N PRO A 201 -6.09 14.77 16.25
CA PRO A 201 -6.06 16.19 16.62
C PRO A 201 -7.15 17.00 15.91
N THR A 202 -7.34 16.81 14.59
CA THR A 202 -8.38 17.56 13.86
C THR A 202 -9.78 17.16 14.33
N TRP A 203 -10.01 15.89 14.68
CA TRP A 203 -11.26 15.43 15.27
C TRP A 203 -11.54 16.12 16.62
N HIS A 204 -10.54 16.23 17.48
CA HIS A 204 -10.69 16.91 18.76
C HIS A 204 -11.10 18.39 18.59
N VAL A 205 -10.50 19.07 17.61
CA VAL A 205 -10.88 20.43 17.24
C VAL A 205 -12.33 20.49 16.73
N LEU A 206 -12.74 19.57 15.86
CA LEU A 206 -14.12 19.49 15.38
C LEU A 206 -15.10 19.32 16.54
N GLU A 207 -14.87 18.36 17.44
CA GLU A 207 -15.77 18.08 18.55
C GLU A 207 -15.89 19.28 19.50
N LYS A 208 -14.80 20.02 19.72
CA LYS A 208 -14.83 21.27 20.50
C LYS A 208 -15.66 22.34 19.80
N ASN A 209 -15.42 22.57 18.52
CA ASN A 209 -16.09 23.62 17.74
C ASN A 209 -17.59 23.33 17.59
N LEU A 210 -17.98 22.08 17.38
CA LEU A 210 -19.39 21.67 17.28
C LEU A 210 -20.16 21.85 18.61
N LYS A 211 -19.49 21.79 19.76
CA LYS A 211 -20.11 22.08 21.07
C LYS A 211 -20.40 23.57 21.27
N SER A 212 -19.66 24.44 20.59
CA SER A 212 -19.82 25.91 20.67
C SER A 212 -20.52 26.54 19.46
N ALA A 213 -20.86 25.75 18.44
CA ALA A 213 -21.52 26.23 17.24
C ALA A 213 -22.92 26.80 17.57
N SER A 214 -23.24 27.97 17.02
CA SER A 214 -24.48 28.68 17.35
C SER A 214 -25.59 28.46 16.33
N ASN A 215 -25.23 28.11 15.09
CA ASN A 215 -26.18 27.88 14.00
C ASN A 215 -25.72 26.71 13.10
N ILE A 216 -26.57 26.32 12.14
CA ILE A 216 -26.31 25.18 11.23
C ILE A 216 -25.16 25.49 10.26
N ASP A 217 -24.99 26.75 9.84
CA ASP A 217 -23.92 27.16 8.94
C ASP A 217 -22.54 27.03 9.61
N ASP A 218 -22.44 27.36 10.91
CA ASP A 218 -21.24 27.13 11.71
C ASP A 218 -20.88 25.64 11.75
N VAL A 219 -21.88 24.78 12.00
CA VAL A 219 -21.70 23.32 12.02
C VAL A 219 -21.19 22.81 10.68
N LEU A 220 -21.79 23.25 9.58
CA LEU A 220 -21.40 22.87 8.22
C LEU A 220 -19.98 23.37 7.90
N GLY A 221 -19.65 24.60 8.30
CA GLY A 221 -18.33 25.19 8.13
C GLY A 221 -17.24 24.43 8.90
N HIS A 222 -17.49 24.12 10.17
CA HIS A 222 -16.55 23.34 10.99
C HIS A 222 -16.35 21.92 10.46
N HIS A 223 -17.43 21.24 10.06
CA HIS A 223 -17.36 19.89 9.50
C HIS A 223 -16.61 19.85 8.17
N THR A 224 -16.86 20.83 7.30
CA THR A 224 -16.15 20.96 6.03
C THR A 224 -14.67 21.24 6.24
N SER A 225 -14.34 22.17 7.15
CA SER A 225 -12.95 22.47 7.50
C SER A 225 -12.22 21.24 8.05
N PHE A 226 -12.86 20.44 8.89
CA PHE A 226 -12.29 19.17 9.38
C PHE A 226 -11.93 18.24 8.22
N LEU A 227 -12.87 18.00 7.30
CA LEU A 227 -12.67 17.10 6.16
C LEU A 227 -11.57 17.61 5.21
N ASP A 228 -11.57 18.90 4.90
CA ASP A 228 -10.60 19.50 3.99
C ASP A 228 -9.19 19.46 4.60
N THR A 229 -9.03 19.73 5.90
CA THR A 229 -7.76 19.55 6.62
C THR A 229 -7.30 18.10 6.59
N CYS A 230 -8.17 17.13 6.91
CA CYS A 230 -7.79 15.72 6.92
C CYS A 230 -7.38 15.22 5.53
N LEU A 231 -8.10 15.58 4.46
CA LEU A 231 -7.73 15.18 3.10
C LEU A 231 -6.38 15.76 2.69
N LYS A 232 -6.18 17.05 2.98
CA LYS A 232 -4.95 17.75 2.66
C LYS A 232 -3.76 17.14 3.37
N ASP A 233 -3.85 17.00 4.69
CA ASP A 233 -2.76 16.51 5.53
C ASP A 233 -2.54 14.99 5.36
N CYS A 234 -3.49 14.24 4.79
CA CYS A 234 -3.29 12.84 4.39
C CYS A 234 -2.79 12.68 2.94
N MET A 235 -2.27 13.73 2.29
CA MET A 235 -1.76 13.70 0.91
C MET A 235 -2.82 13.39 -0.17
N LEU A 236 -4.11 13.54 0.15
CA LEU A 236 -5.23 13.26 -0.75
C LEU A 236 -5.70 14.49 -1.54
N THR A 237 -4.94 15.58 -1.54
CA THR A 237 -5.19 16.76 -2.39
C THR A 237 -4.18 16.90 -3.53
N ASN A 238 -3.09 16.13 -3.50
CA ASN A 238 -2.02 16.20 -4.49
C ASN A 238 -1.91 14.87 -5.27
N PRO A 239 -2.37 14.82 -6.54
CA PRO A 239 -2.33 13.60 -7.34
C PRO A 239 -0.93 13.05 -7.58
N GLU A 240 0.08 13.92 -7.65
CA GLU A 240 1.46 13.49 -7.89
C GLU A 240 2.07 12.81 -6.66
N LEU A 241 1.82 13.33 -5.46
CA LEU A 241 2.19 12.66 -4.21
C LEU A 241 1.48 11.31 -4.08
N LEU A 242 0.17 11.28 -4.32
CA LEU A 242 -0.62 10.06 -4.21
C LEU A 242 -0.17 8.98 -5.21
N LYS A 243 0.23 9.35 -6.43
CA LYS A 243 0.80 8.42 -7.43
C LYS A 243 2.11 7.79 -6.96
N VAL A 244 3.02 8.59 -6.39
CA VAL A 244 4.30 8.06 -5.86
C VAL A 244 4.04 7.14 -4.67
N PHE A 245 3.15 7.54 -3.76
CA PHE A 245 2.71 6.72 -2.64
C PHE A 245 2.12 5.38 -3.11
N SER A 246 1.20 5.40 -4.07
CA SER A 246 0.57 4.20 -4.64
C SER A 246 1.60 3.25 -5.26
N LYS A 247 2.59 3.77 -6.00
CA LYS A 247 3.70 2.96 -6.54
C LYS A 247 4.50 2.29 -5.43
N LEU A 248 4.81 3.01 -4.35
CA LEU A 248 5.55 2.47 -3.21
C LEU A 248 4.76 1.32 -2.54
N MET A 249 3.47 1.52 -2.28
CA MET A 249 2.59 0.48 -1.74
C MET A 249 2.49 -0.74 -2.67
N SER A 250 2.41 -0.51 -3.98
CA SER A 250 2.41 -1.57 -5.00
C SER A 250 3.70 -2.40 -4.97
N VAL A 251 4.86 -1.76 -4.76
CA VAL A 251 6.14 -2.48 -4.58
C VAL A 251 6.12 -3.34 -3.32
N CYS A 252 5.53 -2.88 -2.21
CA CYS A 252 5.35 -3.69 -1.00
C CYS A 252 4.44 -4.92 -1.25
N VAL A 253 3.33 -4.74 -1.97
CA VAL A 253 2.41 -5.82 -2.34
C VAL A 253 3.09 -6.84 -3.26
N MET A 254 3.81 -6.39 -4.29
CA MET A 254 4.57 -7.28 -5.18
C MET A 254 5.66 -8.05 -4.43
N PHE A 255 6.37 -7.39 -3.52
CA PHE A 255 7.35 -8.04 -2.64
C PHE A 255 6.70 -9.12 -1.77
N THR A 256 5.58 -8.82 -1.11
CA THR A 256 4.89 -9.81 -0.25
C THR A 256 4.34 -11.00 -1.05
N ASN A 257 3.81 -10.77 -2.27
CA ASN A 257 3.41 -11.84 -3.21
C ASN A 257 4.61 -12.73 -3.58
N CYS A 258 5.75 -12.13 -3.92
CA CYS A 258 6.98 -12.85 -4.25
C CYS A 258 7.45 -13.72 -3.08
N MET A 259 7.49 -13.15 -1.86
CA MET A 259 7.88 -13.86 -0.64
C MET A 259 6.94 -15.04 -0.33
N GLN A 260 5.63 -14.87 -0.53
CA GLN A 260 4.66 -15.94 -0.31
C GLN A 260 4.85 -17.10 -1.28
N ARG A 261 4.99 -16.82 -2.59
CA ARG A 261 5.25 -17.85 -3.61
C ARG A 261 6.54 -18.60 -3.33
N PHE A 262 7.60 -17.86 -2.99
CA PHE A 262 8.89 -18.44 -2.69
C PHE A 262 8.82 -19.35 -1.45
N THR A 263 8.15 -18.92 -0.38
CA THR A 263 7.96 -19.74 0.83
C THR A 263 7.15 -21.01 0.55
N GLN A 264 6.12 -20.92 -0.29
CA GLN A 264 5.33 -22.09 -0.70
C GLN A 264 6.19 -23.09 -1.47
N SER A 265 7.02 -22.61 -2.40
CA SER A 265 7.97 -23.46 -3.14
C SER A 265 8.94 -24.19 -2.20
N MET A 266 9.52 -23.49 -1.22
CA MET A 266 10.42 -24.12 -0.25
C MET A 266 9.74 -25.17 0.62
N LYS A 267 8.50 -24.90 1.07
CA LYS A 267 7.74 -25.87 1.88
C LYS A 267 7.50 -27.16 1.10
N LEU A 268 7.13 -27.05 -0.18
CA LEU A 268 6.91 -28.21 -1.04
C LEU A 268 8.18 -29.04 -1.23
N ASP A 269 9.34 -28.39 -1.42
CA ASP A 269 10.64 -29.05 -1.56
C ASP A 269 11.07 -29.78 -0.27
N SER A 270 10.85 -29.14 0.89
CA SER A 270 11.09 -29.76 2.20
C SER A 270 10.20 -30.98 2.45
N GLU A 271 8.92 -30.91 2.06
CA GLU A 271 7.97 -32.02 2.19
C GLU A 271 8.34 -33.20 1.28
N LEU A 272 8.72 -32.91 0.03
CA LEU A 272 9.23 -33.91 -0.91
C LEU A 272 10.50 -34.60 -0.40
N SER A 273 11.42 -33.83 0.17
CA SER A 273 12.67 -34.35 0.74
C SER A 273 12.41 -35.24 1.96
N ARG A 274 11.45 -34.86 2.82
CA ARG A 274 11.03 -35.67 3.98
C ARG A 274 10.43 -37.00 3.55
N LEU A 275 9.52 -36.98 2.57
CA LEU A 275 8.89 -38.20 2.02
C LEU A 275 9.93 -39.14 1.39
N ALA A 276 10.99 -38.61 0.78
CA ALA A 276 12.08 -39.42 0.26
C ALA A 276 12.90 -40.11 1.38
N LEU A 277 13.05 -39.47 2.54
CA LEU A 277 13.81 -39.98 3.69
C LEU A 277 13.02 -41.03 4.51
N GLU A 278 11.72 -40.81 4.71
CA GLU A 278 10.83 -41.74 5.44
C GLU A 278 10.78 -43.12 4.78
N HIS A 279 10.95 -43.20 3.46
CA HIS A 279 11.00 -44.49 2.78
C HIS A 279 12.35 -45.23 2.90
N GLY A 280 13.45 -44.51 3.16
CA GLY A 280 14.75 -45.12 3.45
C GLY A 280 14.81 -45.79 4.83
N THR A 281 13.82 -45.55 5.69
CA THR A 281 13.76 -46.04 7.08
C THR A 281 12.69 -47.10 7.33
N MET A 282 11.93 -47.50 6.31
CA MET A 282 10.92 -48.57 6.41
C MET A 282 11.58 -49.94 6.62
N LEU A 283 11.17 -50.65 7.67
CA LEU A 283 11.57 -52.04 7.96
C LEU A 283 10.79 -53.01 7.05
N GLY A 284 11.07 -53.00 5.75
CA GLY A 284 10.56 -53.99 4.79
C GLY A 284 10.28 -53.44 3.38
N PRO A 285 10.13 -54.32 2.36
CA PRO A 285 9.78 -53.91 1.01
C PRO A 285 8.37 -53.28 0.97
N PRO A 286 8.18 -52.11 0.33
CA PRO A 286 6.87 -51.45 0.24
C PRO A 286 5.84 -52.34 -0.46
N THR A 287 4.60 -52.37 0.02
CA THR A 287 3.51 -53.09 -0.65
C THR A 287 3.15 -52.46 -2.00
N GLU A 288 2.51 -53.19 -2.91
CA GLU A 288 2.17 -52.67 -4.25
C GLU A 288 1.18 -51.49 -4.20
N VAL A 289 0.29 -51.47 -3.21
CA VAL A 289 -0.68 -50.39 -2.99
C VAL A 289 0.03 -49.12 -2.53
N GLU A 290 0.97 -49.22 -1.58
CA GLU A 290 1.81 -48.10 -1.13
C GLU A 290 2.65 -47.54 -2.29
N ARG A 291 3.23 -48.41 -3.12
CA ARG A 291 4.00 -48.01 -4.32
C ARG A 291 3.14 -47.32 -5.39
N ALA A 292 1.86 -47.64 -5.48
CA ALA A 292 0.94 -47.01 -6.43
C ALA A 292 0.47 -45.64 -5.93
N GLU A 293 0.08 -45.54 -4.66
CA GLU A 293 -0.28 -44.26 -4.02
C GLU A 293 0.89 -43.29 -3.96
N GLU A 294 2.10 -43.79 -3.70
CA GLU A 294 3.33 -43.00 -3.71
C GLU A 294 3.66 -42.48 -5.10
N ARG A 295 3.53 -43.31 -6.15
CA ARG A 295 3.73 -42.85 -7.53
C ARG A 295 2.77 -41.73 -7.88
N VAL A 296 1.49 -41.85 -7.52
CA VAL A 296 0.50 -40.79 -7.75
C VAL A 296 0.82 -39.52 -6.94
N ARG A 297 1.25 -39.64 -5.68
CA ARG A 297 1.67 -38.50 -4.84
C ARG A 297 2.93 -37.83 -5.34
N LYS A 298 3.97 -38.58 -5.68
CA LYS A 298 5.22 -38.08 -6.25
C LYS A 298 4.99 -37.45 -7.61
N GLU A 299 4.16 -38.04 -8.47
CA GLU A 299 3.80 -37.47 -9.77
C GLU A 299 3.04 -36.14 -9.60
N ARG A 300 2.10 -36.06 -8.65
CA ARG A 300 1.36 -34.82 -8.34
C ARG A 300 2.30 -33.74 -7.78
N ALA A 301 3.15 -34.08 -6.82
CA ALA A 301 4.11 -33.15 -6.23
C ALA A 301 5.20 -32.72 -7.23
N ARG A 302 5.65 -33.63 -8.10
CA ARG A 302 6.61 -33.36 -9.17
C ARG A 302 6.00 -32.56 -10.33
N LYS A 303 4.71 -32.74 -10.65
CA LYS A 303 3.98 -31.84 -11.57
C LYS A 303 3.89 -30.42 -11.00
N HIS A 304 3.54 -30.28 -9.72
CA HIS A 304 3.49 -28.98 -9.05
C HIS A 304 4.87 -28.32 -8.89
N LEU A 305 5.94 -29.10 -8.73
CA LEU A 305 7.32 -28.60 -8.70
C LEU A 305 7.86 -28.30 -10.11
N ALA A 306 7.46 -29.06 -11.13
CA ALA A 306 7.83 -28.79 -12.53
C ALA A 306 7.16 -27.50 -13.06
N GLU A 307 6.02 -27.11 -12.51
CA GLU A 307 5.42 -25.78 -12.71
C GLU A 307 6.19 -24.65 -11.96
N HIS A 308 7.07 -25.01 -11.00
CA HIS A 308 7.85 -24.11 -10.14
C HIS A 308 9.35 -24.52 -10.09
N VAL A 309 10.03 -24.32 -11.23
CA VAL A 309 11.45 -24.53 -11.63
C VAL A 309 12.58 -24.58 -10.57
N ASP A 310 13.54 -25.50 -10.84
CA ASP A 310 14.96 -25.75 -10.45
C ASP A 310 15.69 -24.99 -9.30
N THR A 311 16.22 -25.80 -8.37
CA THR A 311 16.63 -25.48 -6.99
C THR A 311 17.96 -24.69 -6.77
N PRO A 312 19.01 -24.76 -7.63
CA PRO A 312 20.27 -24.02 -7.39
C PRO A 312 20.33 -22.61 -8.02
N GLN A 313 19.63 -22.38 -9.13
CA GLN A 313 19.52 -21.05 -9.76
C GLN A 313 18.55 -20.13 -9.01
N LEU A 314 17.70 -20.69 -8.16
CA LEU A 314 16.68 -19.96 -7.42
C LEU A 314 17.26 -19.00 -6.38
N ALA A 315 18.33 -19.36 -5.67
CA ALA A 315 18.90 -18.53 -4.59
C ALA A 315 19.59 -17.27 -5.15
N SER A 316 20.40 -17.40 -6.20
CA SER A 316 21.04 -16.26 -6.88
C SER A 316 20.02 -15.39 -7.62
N SER A 317 19.01 -16.01 -8.24
CA SER A 317 17.87 -15.30 -8.85
C SER A 317 17.00 -14.58 -7.80
N PHE A 318 16.81 -15.18 -6.63
CA PHE A 318 16.06 -14.60 -5.51
C PHE A 318 16.79 -13.38 -4.95
N GLU A 319 18.08 -13.48 -4.62
CA GLU A 319 18.85 -12.34 -4.12
C GLU A 319 18.87 -11.17 -5.12
N ALA A 320 19.02 -11.45 -6.42
CA ALA A 320 18.91 -10.45 -7.47
C ALA A 320 17.53 -9.79 -7.51
N THR A 321 16.46 -10.59 -7.35
CA THR A 321 15.08 -10.10 -7.29
C THR A 321 14.85 -9.21 -6.07
N ILE A 322 15.35 -9.59 -4.90
CA ILE A 322 15.28 -8.80 -3.68
C ILE A 322 16.08 -7.49 -3.82
N SER A 323 17.27 -7.53 -4.42
CA SER A 323 18.06 -6.32 -4.73
C SER A 323 17.30 -5.37 -5.66
N LYS A 324 16.57 -5.90 -6.65
CA LYS A 324 15.71 -5.11 -7.53
C LYS A 324 14.56 -4.45 -6.76
N PHE A 325 13.88 -5.17 -5.86
CA PHE A 325 12.84 -4.60 -5.02
C PHE A 325 13.39 -3.51 -4.09
N ASP A 326 14.56 -3.72 -3.48
CA ASP A 326 15.20 -2.73 -2.62
C ASP A 326 15.55 -1.45 -3.37
N LYS A 327 16.19 -1.56 -4.55
CA LYS A 327 16.50 -0.40 -5.39
C LYS A 327 15.24 0.37 -5.78
N ASN A 328 14.18 -0.34 -6.18
CA ASN A 328 12.92 0.27 -6.59
C ASN A 328 12.19 0.96 -5.42
N PHE A 329 12.08 0.28 -4.29
CA PHE A 329 11.50 0.84 -3.07
C PHE A 329 12.26 2.08 -2.61
N SER A 330 13.59 2.01 -2.59
CA SER A 330 14.45 3.13 -2.20
C SER A 330 14.28 4.32 -3.14
N ALA A 331 14.19 4.09 -4.46
CA ALA A 331 13.99 5.16 -5.43
C ALA A 331 12.63 5.88 -5.22
N HIS A 332 11.54 5.13 -5.04
CA HIS A 332 10.22 5.71 -4.78
C HIS A 332 10.12 6.40 -3.42
N LEU A 333 10.74 5.85 -2.38
CA LEU A 333 10.77 6.49 -1.06
C LEU A 333 11.49 7.83 -1.10
N LEU A 334 12.64 7.90 -1.79
CA LEU A 334 13.39 9.16 -1.90
C LEU A 334 12.67 10.18 -2.80
N ASP A 335 11.99 9.74 -3.86
CA ASP A 335 11.12 10.61 -4.67
C ASP A 335 9.96 11.18 -3.83
N LEU A 336 9.34 10.36 -2.98
CA LEU A 336 8.29 10.79 -2.06
C LEU A 336 8.82 11.85 -1.08
N LEU A 337 9.95 11.59 -0.40
CA LEU A 337 10.56 12.51 0.56
C LEU A 337 10.96 13.84 -0.10
N ALA A 338 11.54 13.79 -1.31
CA ALA A 338 11.91 14.99 -2.06
C ALA A 338 10.68 15.83 -2.41
N ARG A 339 9.59 15.21 -2.87
CA ARG A 339 8.35 15.91 -3.20
C ARG A 339 7.67 16.49 -1.96
N LEU A 340 7.65 15.75 -0.85
CA LEU A 340 7.15 16.24 0.44
C LEU A 340 7.95 17.45 0.94
N SER A 341 9.27 17.46 0.74
CA SER A 341 10.13 18.59 1.12
C SER A 341 9.83 19.85 0.31
N ILE A 342 9.65 19.71 -1.01
CA ILE A 342 9.24 20.82 -1.88
C ILE A 342 7.86 21.33 -1.48
N TYR A 343 6.92 20.42 -1.23
CA TYR A 343 5.55 20.77 -0.88
C TYR A 343 5.47 21.49 0.49
N SER A 344 6.21 21.01 1.49
CA SER A 344 6.28 21.67 2.81
C SER A 344 6.87 23.08 2.76
N THR A 345 7.86 23.32 1.89
CA THR A 345 8.53 24.63 1.76
C THR A 345 7.76 25.64 0.90
N SER A 346 6.96 25.18 -0.06
CA SER A 346 6.18 26.05 -0.95
C SER A 346 4.84 26.50 -0.36
N ASP A 347 4.14 25.62 0.37
CA ASP A 347 2.80 25.92 0.89
C ASP A 347 2.78 26.28 2.40
N CYS A 348 3.95 26.41 3.05
CA CYS A 348 4.09 26.68 4.50
C CYS A 348 3.35 25.65 5.38
N GLU A 349 3.24 24.41 4.91
CA GLU A 349 2.49 23.35 5.57
C GLU A 349 3.39 22.60 6.55
N HIS A 350 3.27 22.99 7.83
CA HIS A 350 4.06 22.44 8.93
C HIS A 350 3.79 20.94 9.15
N GLY A 351 2.60 20.45 8.79
CA GLY A 351 2.22 19.04 8.93
C GLY A 351 3.07 18.10 8.07
N MET A 352 3.49 18.54 6.87
CA MET A 352 4.25 17.71 5.93
C MET A 352 5.73 17.58 6.32
N ALA A 353 6.28 18.59 7.00
CA ALA A 353 7.61 18.49 7.61
C ALA A 353 7.67 17.43 8.72
N SER A 354 6.57 17.26 9.47
CA SER A 354 6.45 16.20 10.48
C SER A 354 6.51 14.79 9.88
N VAL A 355 5.93 14.61 8.68
CA VAL A 355 6.04 13.34 7.94
C VAL A 355 7.50 13.02 7.62
N ILE A 356 8.26 14.01 7.13
CA ILE A 356 9.66 13.83 6.76
C ILE A 356 10.49 13.48 7.99
N SER A 357 10.34 14.24 9.08
CA SER A 357 11.07 13.99 10.32
C SER A 357 10.73 12.64 10.94
N ARG A 358 9.48 12.16 10.79
CA ARG A 358 9.09 10.83 11.26
C ARG A 358 9.66 9.71 10.39
N LEU A 359 9.55 9.85 9.07
CA LEU A 359 10.05 8.85 8.12
C LEU A 359 11.57 8.71 8.17
N ASP A 360 12.26 9.79 8.54
CA ASP A 360 13.71 9.84 8.65
C ASP A 360 14.21 10.29 10.03
N PHE A 361 13.53 9.81 11.09
CA PHE A 361 13.83 10.24 12.46
C PHE A 361 15.29 10.03 12.88
N ASN A 362 15.90 8.95 12.41
CA ASN A 362 17.31 8.63 12.71
C ASN A 362 18.30 9.15 11.65
N GLY A 363 17.86 9.93 10.64
CA GLY A 363 18.70 10.39 9.54
C GLY A 363 19.22 9.27 8.61
N PHE A 364 18.63 8.07 8.69
CA PHE A 364 19.01 6.90 7.90
C PHE A 364 18.89 7.14 6.39
N TYR A 365 17.89 7.92 5.99
CA TYR A 365 17.64 8.27 4.59
C TYR A 365 18.34 9.57 4.19
N ALA A 366 18.51 10.55 5.07
CA ALA A 366 19.21 11.81 4.81
C ALA A 366 20.65 11.56 4.32
N GLU A 367 21.41 10.72 5.02
CA GLU A 367 22.79 10.38 4.65
C GLU A 367 22.86 9.64 3.29
N ARG A 368 21.78 8.94 2.91
CA ARG A 368 21.66 8.22 1.64
C ARG A 368 21.18 9.14 0.52
N LEU A 369 20.34 10.13 0.83
CA LEU A 369 19.89 11.18 -0.08
C LEU A 369 21.06 12.10 -0.45
N GLU A 370 21.91 12.46 0.51
CA GLU A 370 23.16 13.20 0.27
C GLU A 370 24.16 12.40 -0.58
N ARG A 371 24.33 11.10 -0.32
CA ARG A 371 25.18 10.24 -1.16
C ARG A 371 24.65 10.11 -2.58
N LEU A 372 23.35 9.92 -2.77
CA LEU A 372 22.73 9.79 -4.09
C LEU A 372 22.71 11.12 -4.86
N SER A 373 22.57 12.26 -4.17
CA SER A 373 22.69 13.58 -4.78
C SER A 373 24.13 13.88 -5.20
N ALA A 374 25.12 13.49 -4.38
CA ALA A 374 26.53 13.58 -4.71
C ALA A 374 26.90 12.70 -5.92
N GLU A 375 26.42 11.45 -5.99
CA GLU A 375 26.63 10.54 -7.13
C GLU A 375 25.98 11.06 -8.43
N ARG A 376 24.78 11.65 -8.34
CA ARG A 376 24.13 12.28 -9.50
C ARG A 376 24.90 13.51 -9.97
N SER A 377 25.42 14.31 -9.05
CA SER A 377 26.23 15.50 -9.35
C SER A 377 27.56 15.11 -10.01
N GLN A 378 28.17 14.01 -9.58
CA GLN A 378 29.37 13.45 -10.20
C GLN A 378 29.12 12.88 -11.61
N LYS A 379 27.97 12.24 -11.85
CA LYS A 379 27.58 11.75 -13.19
C LYS A 379 27.19 12.87 -14.15
N ALA A 380 26.76 14.03 -13.64
CA ALA A 380 26.41 15.20 -14.43
C ALA A 380 27.61 16.11 -14.78
N ALA A 381 28.80 15.84 -14.21
CA ALA A 381 30.01 16.58 -14.55
C ALA A 381 30.43 16.27 -16.00
N PRO A 382 30.62 17.27 -16.88
CA PRO A 382 31.10 17.04 -18.24
C PRO A 382 32.50 16.41 -18.20
N GLN A 383 32.68 15.27 -18.87
CA GLN A 383 34.03 14.75 -19.12
C GLN A 383 34.80 15.78 -19.95
N LEU A 384 35.80 16.42 -19.32
CA LEU A 384 36.72 17.33 -20.00
C LEU A 384 37.39 16.56 -21.18
N PRO A 385 37.40 17.11 -22.41
CA PRO A 385 38.08 16.45 -23.52
C PRO A 385 39.59 16.42 -23.24
N ALA A 386 40.20 15.26 -23.42
CA ALA A 386 41.65 15.10 -23.37
C ALA A 386 42.35 16.09 -24.33
N PRO A 387 43.49 16.69 -23.95
CA PRO A 387 44.17 17.67 -24.78
C PRO A 387 44.64 17.00 -26.09
N ARG A 388 44.12 17.50 -27.22
CA ARG A 388 44.51 17.04 -28.56
C ARG A 388 46.00 17.34 -28.79
N GLY A 389 46.76 16.32 -29.15
CA GLY A 389 48.16 16.41 -29.52
C GLY A 389 48.42 17.33 -30.73
N ILE A 390 49.62 17.88 -30.77
CA ILE A 390 50.13 18.86 -31.73
C ILE A 390 49.97 18.34 -33.18
N PRO A 391 49.42 19.14 -34.12
CA PRO A 391 49.27 18.71 -35.51
C PRO A 391 50.61 18.74 -36.27
N ALA A 392 50.85 17.70 -37.08
CA ALA A 392 52.02 17.56 -37.94
C ALA A 392 52.04 18.59 -39.09
N PRO A 393 53.21 19.01 -39.61
CA PRO A 393 53.31 20.07 -40.60
C PRO A 393 52.96 19.58 -42.01
N ALA A 394 52.23 20.41 -42.76
CA ALA A 394 51.81 20.17 -44.15
C ALA A 394 52.96 20.39 -45.17
N PRO A 395 52.94 19.68 -46.33
CA PRO A 395 54.01 19.78 -47.32
C PRO A 395 53.90 21.06 -48.17
N ARG A 396 55.04 21.72 -48.41
CA ARG A 396 55.15 22.91 -49.27
C ARG A 396 55.01 22.53 -50.74
N VAL A 397 54.04 23.12 -51.43
CA VAL A 397 53.95 23.11 -52.90
C VAL A 397 54.77 24.28 -53.44
N ALA A 398 55.70 23.99 -54.34
CA ALA A 398 56.54 24.98 -55.01
C ALA A 398 55.77 25.70 -56.12
N VAL A 399 55.80 27.03 -56.11
CA VAL A 399 55.29 27.88 -57.20
C VAL A 399 56.49 28.28 -58.08
N THR A 400 56.44 27.91 -59.35
CA THR A 400 57.36 28.35 -60.41
C THR A 400 56.92 29.72 -60.94
N ALA A 401 57.86 30.64 -61.04
CA ALA A 401 57.67 32.00 -61.51
C ALA A 401 57.53 32.09 -63.04
N GLN A 402 56.60 32.93 -63.51
CA GLN A 402 56.75 33.79 -64.70
C GLN A 402 55.97 35.08 -64.47
#